data_AF-A0A8S0FVE6-F1
#
_entry.id   AF-A0A8S0FVE6-F1
#
_cell.length_a   1.000
_cell.length_b   1.000
_cell.length_c   1.000
_cell.angle_alpha   90.00
_cell.angle_beta   90.00
_cell.angle_gamma   90.00
#
_symmetry.space_group_name_H-M   'P 1'
#
loop_
_entity.id
_entity.type
_entity.pdbx_description
1 polymer ?
#
loop_
_entity_poly.entity_id
_entity_poly.type
_entity_poly.pdbx_seq_one_letter_code
_entity_poly.pdbx_strand_id
1 'polypeptide(L)'
;MFKNAFANLQKVGKSLMLPVSVLPIAGILLGVGSANFSWLPAVVSHVMAEAGGSVFANMPLIFAIGVALGFTNNDGVSALAAVVAYGIMVKTMAVVAPLVLHLPAEEIASKHLADTGVLGGIISGAIAAYMFNRFYRIKLPEYLAELLCR
;
A
#
# COMPACT_ATOMS: atom_id res chain seq x y z
N MET A 1 4.38 -21.45 -22.60
CA MET A 1 4.23 -20.93 -21.21
C MET A 1 4.97 -19.62 -20.95
N PHE A 2 6.22 -19.43 -21.41
CA PHE A 2 7.00 -18.20 -21.15
C PHE A 2 6.38 -16.86 -21.62
N LYS A 3 5.56 -16.85 -22.68
CA LYS A 3 4.92 -15.61 -23.18
C LYS A 3 3.96 -14.98 -22.15
N ASN A 4 3.25 -15.79 -21.36
CA ASN A 4 2.31 -15.30 -20.34
C ASN A 4 3.02 -14.78 -19.09
N ALA A 5 4.16 -15.38 -18.72
CA ALA A 5 4.97 -14.92 -17.61
C ALA A 5 5.62 -13.55 -17.89
N PHE A 6 6.13 -13.36 -19.12
CA PHE A 6 6.73 -12.08 -19.53
C PHE A 6 5.71 -10.94 -19.60
N ALA A 7 4.49 -11.22 -20.09
CA ALA A 7 3.40 -10.26 -20.11
C ALA A 7 2.93 -9.87 -18.69
N ASN A 8 2.88 -10.82 -17.76
CA ASN A 8 2.53 -10.54 -16.37
C ASN A 8 3.64 -9.74 -15.66
N LEU A 9 4.91 -10.05 -15.90
CA LEU A 9 6.04 -9.26 -15.36
C LEU A 9 6.05 -7.82 -15.90
N GLN A 10 5.70 -7.60 -17.17
CA GLN A 10 5.57 -6.23 -17.71
C GLN A 10 4.41 -5.46 -17.05
N LYS A 11 3.28 -6.12 -16.76
CA LYS A 11 2.18 -5.50 -16.01
C LYS A 11 2.58 -5.14 -14.59
N VAL A 12 3.32 -6.01 -13.89
CA VAL A 12 3.92 -5.70 -12.59
C VAL A 12 4.83 -4.48 -12.69
N GLY A 13 5.75 -4.45 -13.67
CA GLY A 13 6.66 -3.33 -13.85
C GLY A 13 5.93 -2.00 -14.09
N LYS A 14 4.87 -2.02 -14.91
CA LYS A 14 4.03 -0.84 -15.17
C LYS A 14 3.22 -0.41 -13.94
N SER A 15 2.73 -1.36 -13.13
CA SER A 15 1.96 -1.07 -11.91
C SER A 15 2.81 -0.45 -10.81
N LEU A 16 4.08 -0.85 -10.72
CA LEU A 16 5.02 -0.31 -9.72
C LEU A 16 5.52 1.10 -10.08
N MET A 17 5.35 1.53 -11.34
CA MET A 17 5.78 2.87 -11.78
C MET A 17 4.99 4.00 -11.10
N LEU A 18 3.71 3.77 -10.77
CA LEU A 18 2.84 4.75 -10.11
C LEU A 18 3.38 5.13 -8.72
N PRO A 19 3.60 4.19 -7.76
CA PRO A 19 4.24 4.47 -6.48
C PRO A 19 5.67 5.03 -6.60
N VAL A 20 6.45 4.54 -7.56
CA VAL A 20 7.85 4.96 -7.69
C VAL A 20 7.96 6.44 -8.10
N SER A 21 6.94 6.99 -8.77
CA SER A 21 6.92 8.39 -9.17
C SER A 21 6.81 9.38 -8.00
N VAL A 22 6.27 8.98 -6.84
CA VAL A 22 6.14 9.85 -5.66
C VAL A 22 7.37 9.81 -4.73
N LEU A 23 8.23 8.80 -4.87
CA LEU A 23 9.45 8.65 -4.06
C LEU A 23 10.47 9.80 -4.22
N PRO A 24 10.72 10.37 -5.41
CA PRO A 24 11.69 11.46 -5.57
C PRO A 24 11.32 12.71 -4.76
N ILE A 25 10.04 13.09 -4.78
CA ILE A 25 9.54 14.26 -4.06
C ILE A 25 9.62 14.04 -2.55
N ALA A 26 9.24 12.84 -2.07
CA ALA A 26 9.38 12.46 -0.67
C ALA A 26 10.85 12.49 -0.22
N GLY A 27 11.76 12.00 -1.06
CA GLY A 27 13.20 12.01 -0.81
C GLY A 27 13.78 13.42 -0.74
N ILE A 28 13.37 14.32 -1.63
CA ILE A 28 13.78 15.73 -1.60
C ILE A 28 13.26 16.42 -0.32
N LEU A 29 11.99 16.22 0.04
CA LEU A 29 11.40 16.77 1.26
C LEU A 29 12.15 16.31 2.52
N LEU A 30 12.43 15.01 2.63
CA LEU A 30 13.16 14.44 3.74
C LEU A 30 14.63 14.91 3.78
N GLY A 31 15.29 14.98 2.62
CA GLY A 31 16.67 15.44 2.50
C GLY A 31 16.84 16.92 2.84
N VAL A 32 15.97 17.79 2.33
CA VAL A 32 16.00 19.23 2.64
C VAL A 32 15.59 19.51 4.09
N GLY A 33 14.61 18.76 4.61
CA GLY A 33 14.19 18.88 6.00
C GLY A 33 15.26 18.44 7.01
N SER A 34 15.99 17.36 6.72
CA SER A 34 17.06 16.86 7.60
C SER A 34 18.35 17.69 7.56
N ALA A 35 18.62 18.37 6.44
CA ALA A 35 19.81 19.21 6.27
C ALA A 35 19.84 20.48 7.15
N ASN A 36 18.73 20.85 7.80
CA ASN A 36 18.62 21.98 8.74
C ASN A 36 19.37 23.24 8.29
N PHE A 37 19.05 23.73 7.08
CA PHE A 37 19.71 24.90 6.51
C PHE A 37 19.54 26.14 7.39
N SER A 38 20.63 26.87 7.61
CA SER A 38 20.65 28.09 8.44
C SER A 38 19.74 29.22 7.93
N TRP A 39 19.33 29.20 6.66
CA TRP A 39 18.39 30.16 6.07
C TRP A 39 16.90 29.78 6.28
N LEU A 40 16.61 28.57 6.76
CA LEU A 40 15.27 28.02 6.92
C LEU A 40 14.94 27.95 8.41
N PRO A 41 13.74 28.39 8.85
CA PRO A 41 13.33 28.21 10.23
C PRO A 41 13.32 26.72 10.59
N ALA A 42 13.85 26.36 11.76
CA ALA A 42 13.92 24.97 12.23
C ALA A 42 12.55 24.26 12.22
N VAL A 43 11.46 25.01 12.47
CA VAL A 43 10.09 24.51 12.38
C VAL A 43 9.74 24.04 10.96
N VAL A 44 10.15 24.79 9.93
CA VAL A 44 9.87 24.45 8.53
C VAL A 44 10.68 23.22 8.12
N SER A 45 11.96 23.15 8.52
CA SER A 45 12.80 21.97 8.28
C SER A 45 12.22 20.70 8.92
N HIS A 46 11.72 20.80 10.16
CA HIS A 46 11.06 19.67 10.83
C HIS A 46 9.78 19.24 10.12
N VAL A 47 8.92 20.19 9.74
CA VAL A 47 7.68 19.88 8.99
C VAL A 47 7.99 19.21 7.65
N MET A 48 9.03 19.66 6.92
CA MET A 48 9.44 19.04 5.66
C MET A 48 10.00 17.63 5.86
N ALA A 49 10.81 17.42 6.90
CA ALA A 49 11.35 16.10 7.23
C ALA A 49 10.23 15.11 7.57
N GLU A 50 9.27 15.53 8.38
CA GLU A 50 8.17 14.68 8.83
C GLU A 50 7.14 14.43 7.73
N ALA A 51 6.87 15.42 6.88
CA ALA A 51 6.05 15.26 5.69
C ALA A 51 6.68 14.24 4.72
N GLY A 52 7.99 14.32 4.47
CA GLY A 52 8.72 13.33 3.68
C GLY A 52 8.68 11.94 4.31
N GLY A 53 8.96 11.86 5.62
CA GLY A 53 8.94 10.62 6.39
C GLY A 53 7.59 9.92 6.38
N SER A 54 6.47 10.66 6.43
CA SER A 54 5.11 10.10 6.36
C SER A 54 4.84 9.35 5.04
N VAL A 55 5.39 9.81 3.91
CA VAL A 55 5.25 9.10 2.62
C VAL A 55 6.00 7.77 2.64
N PHE A 56 7.21 7.74 3.22
CA PHE A 56 7.99 6.52 3.37
C PHE A 56 7.33 5.53 4.35
N ALA A 57 6.72 6.03 5.44
CA ALA A 57 5.99 5.21 6.40
C ALA A 57 4.76 4.54 5.78
N ASN A 58 4.05 5.25 4.89
CA ASN A 58 2.87 4.70 4.20
C ASN A 58 3.19 4.05 2.85
N MET A 59 4.47 3.86 2.52
CA MET A 59 4.90 3.27 1.25
C MET A 59 4.27 1.90 0.95
N PRO A 60 4.11 0.97 1.92
CA PRO A 60 3.43 -0.30 1.67
C PRO A 60 2.01 -0.13 1.13
N LEU A 61 1.24 0.81 1.70
CA LEU A 61 -0.12 1.10 1.28
C LEU A 61 -0.17 1.72 -0.12
N ILE A 62 0.75 2.66 -0.43
CA ILE A 62 0.88 3.27 -1.76
C ILE A 62 1.17 2.18 -2.80
N PHE A 63 2.06 1.24 -2.49
CA PHE A 63 2.38 0.11 -3.38
C PHE A 63 1.21 -0.87 -3.53
N ALA A 64 0.44 -1.14 -2.48
CA ALA A 64 -0.75 -1.98 -2.57
C ALA A 64 -1.77 -1.40 -3.57
N ILE A 65 -2.01 -0.10 -3.49
CA ILE A 65 -2.89 0.63 -4.41
C ILE A 65 -2.32 0.61 -5.84
N GLY A 66 -1.03 0.92 -6.00
CA GLY A 66 -0.39 0.96 -7.32
C GLY A 66 -0.40 -0.38 -8.03
N VAL A 67 -0.13 -1.47 -7.31
CA VAL A 67 -0.22 -2.83 -7.83
C VAL A 67 -1.67 -3.15 -8.21
N ALA A 68 -2.64 -2.85 -7.35
CA ALA A 68 -4.03 -3.14 -7.63
C ALA A 68 -4.54 -2.43 -8.90
N LEU A 69 -4.25 -1.13 -9.04
CA LEU A 69 -4.62 -0.34 -10.20
C LEU A 69 -3.93 -0.81 -11.48
N GLY A 70 -2.64 -1.13 -11.42
CA GLY A 70 -1.91 -1.53 -12.63
C GLY A 70 -2.31 -2.92 -13.15
N PHE A 71 -2.84 -3.80 -12.31
CA PHE A 71 -3.38 -5.10 -12.71
C PHE A 71 -4.85 -5.09 -13.15
N THR A 72 -5.59 -4.01 -12.85
CA THR A 72 -7.02 -3.87 -13.12
C THR A 72 -7.34 -2.77 -14.14
N ASN A 73 -6.34 -2.35 -14.94
CA ASN A 73 -6.49 -1.30 -15.95
C ASN A 73 -6.98 0.06 -15.39
N ASN A 74 -6.53 0.46 -14.19
CA ASN A 74 -6.91 1.70 -13.50
C ASN A 74 -8.37 1.79 -13.03
N ASP A 75 -9.01 0.67 -12.67
CA ASP A 75 -10.32 0.72 -12.01
C ASP A 75 -10.21 1.19 -10.56
N GLY A 76 -10.82 2.34 -10.23
CA GLY A 76 -10.75 2.93 -8.87
C GLY A 76 -11.32 2.05 -7.76
N VAL A 77 -12.26 1.15 -8.08
CA VAL A 77 -12.84 0.20 -7.10
C VAL A 77 -11.80 -0.80 -6.61
N SER A 78 -10.84 -1.17 -7.46
CA SER A 78 -9.72 -2.06 -7.08
C SER A 78 -8.79 -1.42 -6.05
N ALA A 79 -8.60 -0.10 -6.11
CA ALA A 79 -7.78 0.64 -5.16
C ALA A 79 -8.40 0.61 -3.76
N LEU A 80 -9.71 0.82 -3.66
CA LEU A 80 -10.44 0.70 -2.40
C LEU A 80 -10.34 -0.72 -1.82
N ALA A 81 -10.51 -1.75 -2.66
CA ALA A 81 -10.33 -3.14 -2.24
C ALA A 81 -8.91 -3.42 -1.74
N ALA A 82 -7.89 -2.84 -2.36
CA ALA A 82 -6.49 -3.00 -1.94
C ALA A 82 -6.21 -2.35 -0.57
N VAL A 83 -6.78 -1.18 -0.29
CA VAL A 83 -6.67 -0.53 1.03
C VAL A 83 -7.28 -1.41 2.12
N VAL A 84 -8.45 -1.98 1.86
CA VAL A 84 -9.12 -2.89 2.81
C VAL A 84 -8.30 -4.17 2.99
N ALA A 85 -7.81 -4.78 1.90
CA ALA A 85 -7.00 -5.99 1.96
C ALA A 85 -5.69 -5.78 2.74
N TYR A 86 -4.99 -4.68 2.50
CA TYR A 86 -3.80 -4.31 3.24
C TYR A 86 -4.11 -4.04 4.73
N GLY A 87 -5.18 -3.32 5.04
CA GLY A 87 -5.61 -3.09 6.42
C GLY A 87 -5.91 -4.39 7.19
N ILE A 88 -6.61 -5.34 6.55
CA ILE A 88 -6.87 -6.67 7.12
C ILE A 88 -5.54 -7.42 7.35
N MET A 89 -4.63 -7.40 6.38
CA MET A 89 -3.33 -8.06 6.51
C MET A 89 -2.51 -7.51 7.69
N VAL A 90 -2.45 -6.19 7.87
CA VAL A 90 -1.71 -5.57 8.99
C VAL A 90 -2.33 -5.97 10.33
N LYS A 91 -3.67 -5.97 10.44
CA LYS A 91 -4.38 -6.36 11.67
C LYS A 91 -4.25 -7.86 11.98
N THR A 92 -4.29 -8.74 10.97
CA THR A 92 -4.09 -10.18 11.19
C THR A 92 -2.67 -10.48 11.64
N MET A 93 -1.66 -9.83 11.04
CA MET A 93 -0.28 -9.94 11.50
C MET A 93 -0.10 -9.42 12.93
N ALA A 94 -0.78 -8.34 13.31
CA ALA A 94 -0.73 -7.83 14.69
C ALA A 94 -1.31 -8.83 15.72
N VAL A 95 -2.29 -9.65 15.34
CA VAL A 95 -2.87 -10.69 16.23
C VAL A 95 -2.00 -11.96 16.26
N VAL A 96 -1.39 -12.33 15.13
CA VAL A 96 -0.58 -13.56 15.02
C VAL A 96 0.84 -13.37 15.55
N ALA A 97 1.41 -12.16 15.46
CA ALA A 97 2.77 -11.86 15.93
C ALA A 97 3.04 -12.19 17.41
N PRO A 98 2.16 -11.87 18.40
CA PRO A 98 2.38 -12.27 19.79
C PRO A 98 2.33 -13.80 20.00
N LEU A 99 1.59 -14.53 19.16
CA LEU A 99 1.48 -16.00 19.22
C LEU A 99 2.77 -16.69 18.74
N VAL A 100 3.48 -16.09 17.78
CA VAL A 100 4.68 -16.67 17.15
C VAL A 100 5.97 -16.20 17.80
N LEU A 101 6.05 -14.92 18.22
CA LEU A 101 7.28 -14.30 18.73
C LEU A 101 7.35 -14.18 20.25
N HIS A 102 6.28 -14.50 21.00
CA HIS A 102 6.21 -14.36 22.47
C HIS A 102 6.59 -12.96 23.00
N LEU A 103 6.32 -11.90 22.22
CA LEU A 103 6.59 -10.51 22.59
C LEU A 103 5.28 -9.79 22.94
N PRO A 104 5.32 -8.80 23.87
CA PRO A 104 4.15 -8.02 24.24
C PRO A 104 3.62 -7.19 23.06
N ALA A 105 2.30 -7.15 22.89
CA ALA A 105 1.61 -6.54 21.75
C ALA A 105 1.88 -5.03 21.58
N GLU A 106 2.27 -4.32 22.64
CA GLU A 106 2.58 -2.88 22.61
C GLU A 106 3.89 -2.55 21.88
N GLU A 107 4.90 -3.44 21.88
CA GLU A 107 6.12 -3.23 21.10
C GLU A 107 5.92 -3.47 19.60
N ILE A 108 4.96 -4.32 19.23
CA ILE A 108 4.69 -4.68 17.84
C ILE A 108 3.92 -3.56 17.13
N ALA A 109 2.98 -2.92 17.85
CA ALA A 109 2.26 -1.75 17.37
C ALA A 109 3.19 -0.51 17.26
N SER A 110 4.09 -0.32 18.22
CA SER A 110 4.99 0.84 18.27
C SER A 110 6.18 0.76 17.31
N LYS A 111 6.70 -0.43 16.97
CA LYS A 111 7.80 -0.60 16.01
C LYS A 111 7.35 -0.85 14.56
N HIS A 112 6.05 -0.79 14.27
CA HIS A 112 5.50 -1.13 12.94
C HIS A 112 6.02 -2.48 12.43
N LEU A 113 6.25 -3.47 13.30
CA LEU A 113 6.81 -4.77 12.91
C LEU A 113 5.83 -5.61 12.08
N ALA A 114 4.56 -5.21 12.01
CA ALA A 114 3.58 -5.75 11.07
C ALA A 114 3.73 -5.19 9.63
N ASP A 115 4.50 -4.11 9.45
CA ASP A 115 4.89 -3.65 8.13
C ASP A 115 5.99 -4.56 7.59
N THR A 116 5.56 -5.54 6.81
CA THR A 116 6.41 -6.32 5.89
C THR A 116 7.01 -5.46 4.76
N GLY A 117 7.06 -4.13 4.97
CA GLY A 117 7.50 -3.12 4.02
C GLY A 117 6.69 -3.15 2.73
N VAL A 118 7.34 -2.69 1.66
CA VAL A 118 6.77 -2.63 0.31
C VAL A 118 6.29 -4.01 -0.18
N LEU A 119 6.96 -5.09 0.23
CA LEU A 119 6.62 -6.45 -0.20
C LEU A 119 5.23 -6.88 0.30
N GLY A 120 4.87 -6.54 1.54
CA GLY A 120 3.52 -6.79 2.06
C GLY A 120 2.43 -6.05 1.29
N GLY A 121 2.72 -4.80 0.92
CA GLY A 121 1.87 -4.00 0.05
C GLY A 121 1.65 -4.65 -1.31
N ILE A 122 2.73 -5.10 -1.96
CA ILE A 122 2.65 -5.77 -3.28
C ILE A 122 1.83 -7.05 -3.21
N ILE A 123 2.01 -7.88 -2.17
CA ILE A 123 1.28 -9.14 -2.03
C ILE A 123 -0.22 -8.89 -1.81
N SER A 124 -0.57 -8.01 -0.86
CA SER A 124 -1.97 -7.66 -0.58
C SER A 124 -2.66 -7.03 -1.80
N GLY A 125 -1.98 -6.13 -2.51
CA GLY A 125 -2.47 -5.53 -3.76
C GLY A 125 -2.64 -6.52 -4.90
N ALA A 126 -1.72 -7.48 -5.06
CA ALA A 126 -1.82 -8.52 -6.07
C ALA A 126 -2.99 -9.48 -5.80
N ILE A 127 -3.22 -9.87 -4.54
CA ILE A 127 -4.37 -10.68 -4.14
C ILE A 127 -5.68 -9.93 -4.40
N ALA A 128 -5.74 -8.64 -4.02
CA ALA A 128 -6.91 -7.80 -4.26
C ALA A 128 -7.21 -7.67 -5.77
N ALA A 129 -6.20 -7.42 -6.61
CA ALA A 129 -6.36 -7.36 -8.07
C ALA A 129 -6.81 -8.69 -8.68
N TYR A 130 -6.27 -9.81 -8.18
CA TYR A 130 -6.66 -11.12 -8.65
C TYR A 130 -8.13 -11.43 -8.34
N MET A 131 -8.57 -11.15 -7.10
CA MET A 131 -9.96 -11.29 -6.71
C MET A 131 -10.87 -10.33 -7.50
N PHE A 132 -10.48 -9.06 -7.65
CA PHE A 132 -11.23 -8.09 -8.44
C PHE A 132 -11.45 -8.59 -9.88
N ASN A 133 -10.38 -8.96 -10.59
CA ASN A 133 -10.49 -9.46 -11.96
C ASN A 133 -11.36 -10.73 -12.08
N ARG A 134 -11.43 -11.56 -11.03
CA ARG A 134 -12.27 -12.76 -11.01
C ARG A 134 -13.74 -12.45 -10.73
N PHE A 135 -14.04 -11.53 -9.81
CA PHE A 135 -15.39 -11.29 -9.30
C PHE A 135 -16.10 -10.08 -9.94
N TYR A 136 -15.39 -9.12 -10.54
CA TYR A 136 -16.03 -7.91 -11.09
C TYR A 136 -16.97 -8.20 -12.28
N ARG A 137 -16.76 -9.28 -13.05
CA ARG A 137 -17.65 -9.66 -14.16
C ARG A 137 -18.90 -10.43 -13.70
N ILE A 138 -19.01 -10.79 -12.43
CA ILE A 138 -20.18 -11.50 -11.92
C ILE A 138 -21.28 -10.47 -11.69
N LYS A 139 -22.30 -10.47 -12.54
CA LYS A 139 -23.53 -9.73 -12.28
C LYS A 139 -24.26 -10.42 -11.13
N LEU A 140 -24.33 -9.76 -9.97
CA LEU A 140 -25.21 -10.24 -8.92
C LEU A 140 -26.66 -9.98 -9.36
N PRO A 141 -27.58 -10.94 -9.15
CA PRO A 141 -29.00 -10.74 -9.37
C PRO A 141 -29.52 -9.57 -8.49
N GLU A 142 -30.39 -8.73 -9.06
CA GLU A 142 -30.87 -7.46 -8.48
C GLU A 142 -31.32 -7.50 -7.01
N TYR A 143 -31.75 -8.66 -6.48
CA TYR A 143 -32.30 -8.78 -5.12
C TYR A 143 -31.29 -8.49 -3.98
N LEU A 144 -29.98 -8.57 -4.21
CA LEU A 144 -28.96 -8.25 -3.18
C LEU A 144 -28.60 -6.76 -3.10
N ALA A 145 -28.79 -6.01 -4.20
CA ALA A 145 -28.45 -4.59 -4.24
C ALA A 145 -29.40 -3.75 -3.38
N GLU A 146 -30.69 -4.13 -3.35
CA GLU A 146 -31.73 -3.42 -2.60
C GLU A 146 -31.69 -3.67 -1.09
N LEU A 147 -31.06 -4.77 -0.64
CA LEU A 147 -30.89 -5.11 0.78
C LEU A 147 -29.67 -4.44 1.44
N LEU A 148 -28.71 -3.94 0.66
CA LEU A 148 -27.45 -3.35 1.14
C LEU A 148 -27.47 -1.81 1.12
N CYS A 149 -28.45 -1.20 0.43
CA CYS A 149 -28.63 0.25 0.33
C CYS A 149 -29.73 0.81 1.25
N ARG A 150 -30.20 -0.01 2.20
CA ARG A 150 -31.19 0.36 3.22
C ARG A 150 -30.61 0.10 4.61
#